data_AF-A0AAD4GNP8-F1
#
_entry.id   AF-A0AAD4GNP8-F1
#
_cell.length_a   1.000
_cell.length_b   1.000
_cell.length_c   1.000
_cell.angle_alpha   90.00
_cell.angle_beta   90.00
_cell.angle_gamma   90.00
#
_symmetry.space_group_name_H-M   'P 1'
#
loop_
_entity.id
_entity.type
_entity.pdbx_description
1 polymer ?
#
loop_
_entity_poly.entity_id
_entity_poly.type
_entity_poly.pdbx_seq_one_letter_code
_entity_poly.pdbx_strand_id
1 'polypeptide(L)'
;AAYHARYPQIRDVRVDFIQINQIHQWMMEFSTVPSCQQYLQKYLQQLCLRAFRKDVFTQVKPLLRPESTTAALAGDTPLYWPDVKNALQPQYSPPQIASGNRMAVKRIDVLFTWLWEWRDGRFER
;
A
#
# COMPACT_ATOMS: atom_id res chain seq x y z
N ALA A 1 -2.18 24.11 -2.39
CA ALA A 1 -1.22 24.56 -1.35
C ALA A 1 -0.72 23.41 -0.47
N ALA A 2 -1.59 22.68 0.25
CA ALA A 2 -1.20 21.61 1.18
C ALA A 2 -0.46 20.42 0.53
N TYR A 3 -0.86 20.01 -0.68
CA TYR A 3 -0.20 18.92 -1.43
C TYR A 3 1.28 19.23 -1.71
N HIS A 4 1.59 20.41 -2.25
CA HIS A 4 2.96 20.81 -2.57
C HIS A 4 3.85 20.97 -1.33
N ALA A 5 3.30 21.44 -0.21
CA ALA A 5 4.03 21.54 1.06
C ALA A 5 4.39 20.16 1.65
N ARG A 6 3.56 19.13 1.42
CA ARG A 6 3.80 17.75 1.88
C ARG A 6 4.52 16.89 0.85
N TYR A 7 4.66 17.37 -0.39
CA TYR A 7 5.27 16.63 -1.49
C TYR A 7 6.71 16.17 -1.21
N PRO A 8 7.59 16.94 -0.53
CA PRO A 8 8.92 16.46 -0.14
C PRO A 8 8.89 15.22 0.77
N GLN A 9 7.87 15.09 1.63
CA GLN A 9 7.68 13.91 2.48
C GLN A 9 7.20 12.67 1.71
N ILE A 10 6.63 12.88 0.51
CA ILE A 10 6.15 11.82 -0.39
C ILE A 10 7.22 11.47 -1.44
N ARG A 11 8.15 12.39 -1.73
CA ARG A 11 9.17 12.25 -2.77
C ARG A 11 10.21 11.16 -2.50
N ASP A 12 10.41 10.78 -1.23
CA ASP A 12 11.41 9.78 -0.85
C ASP A 12 10.96 8.31 -1.09
N VAL A 13 9.73 8.11 -1.58
CA VAL A 13 9.16 6.79 -1.93
C VAL A 13 10.01 6.03 -2.97
N ARG A 14 10.81 6.74 -3.78
CA ARG A 14 11.71 6.10 -4.75
C ARG A 14 12.85 5.33 -4.05
N VAL A 15 13.34 5.83 -2.92
CA VAL A 15 14.37 5.15 -2.13
C VAL A 15 13.79 3.91 -1.48
N ASP A 16 12.58 4.02 -0.91
CA ASP A 16 11.88 2.87 -0.30
C ASP A 16 11.61 1.78 -1.35
N PHE A 17 11.18 2.15 -2.57
CA PHE A 17 10.96 1.19 -3.65
C PHE A 17 12.24 0.45 -4.06
N ILE A 18 13.37 1.16 -4.20
CA ILE A 18 14.67 0.55 -4.50
C ILE A 18 15.06 -0.44 -3.40
N GLN A 19 14.86 -0.05 -2.13
CA GLN A 19 15.17 -0.91 -0.98
C GLN A 19 14.27 -2.15 -0.93
N ILE A 20 12.97 -2.02 -1.20
CA ILE A 20 12.05 -3.16 -1.28
C ILE A 20 12.48 -4.14 -2.38
N ASN A 21 12.83 -3.63 -3.57
CA ASN A 21 13.29 -4.48 -4.67
C ASN A 21 14.59 -5.21 -4.32
N GLN A 22 15.52 -4.53 -3.64
CA GLN A 22 16.78 -5.14 -3.20
C GLN A 22 16.56 -6.21 -2.13
N ILE A 23 15.66 -5.99 -1.17
CA ILE A 23 15.27 -7.01 -0.20
C ILE A 23 14.68 -8.22 -0.91
N HIS A 24 13.79 -8.02 -1.89
CA HIS A 24 13.21 -9.12 -2.64
C HIS A 24 14.30 -9.96 -3.33
N GLN A 25 15.30 -9.32 -3.96
CA GLN A 25 16.44 -10.03 -4.54
C GLN A 25 17.23 -10.82 -3.50
N TRP A 26 17.53 -10.22 -2.35
CA TRP A 26 18.23 -10.92 -1.26
C TRP A 26 17.40 -12.06 -0.66
N MET A 27 16.09 -11.91 -0.57
CA MET A 27 15.22 -12.99 -0.09
C MET A 27 15.22 -14.19 -1.04
N MET A 28 15.33 -13.95 -2.36
CA MET A 28 15.50 -15.02 -3.34
C MET A 28 16.90 -15.65 -3.24
N GLU A 29 17.96 -14.84 -3.17
CA GLU A 29 19.36 -15.27 -3.09
C GLU A 29 19.65 -16.10 -1.83
N PHE A 30 19.16 -15.66 -0.68
CA PHE A 30 19.35 -16.30 0.62
C PHE A 30 18.14 -17.15 1.04
N SER A 31 17.34 -17.61 0.09
CA SER A 31 16.11 -18.40 0.35
C SER A 31 16.36 -19.68 1.15
N THR A 32 17.56 -20.24 1.06
CA THR A 32 17.98 -21.46 1.76
C THR A 32 18.56 -21.21 3.16
N VAL A 33 18.72 -19.95 3.57
CA VAL A 33 19.32 -19.58 4.88
C VAL A 33 18.25 -18.96 5.80
N PRO A 34 17.67 -19.72 6.74
CA PRO A 34 16.52 -19.28 7.53
C PRO A 34 16.77 -18.02 8.38
N SER A 35 17.98 -17.87 8.91
CA SER A 35 18.36 -16.69 9.72
C SER A 35 18.40 -15.42 8.87
N CYS A 36 18.89 -15.50 7.63
CA CYS A 36 18.86 -14.40 6.67
C CYS A 36 17.42 -14.04 6.30
N GLN A 37 16.56 -15.04 6.05
CA GLN A 37 15.13 -14.80 5.78
C GLN A 37 14.46 -14.06 6.92
N GLN A 38 14.67 -14.51 8.17
CA GLN A 38 14.08 -13.87 9.33
C GLN A 38 14.57 -12.42 9.49
N TYR A 39 15.85 -12.16 9.24
CA TYR A 39 16.40 -10.81 9.29
C TYR A 39 15.83 -9.90 8.18
N LEU A 40 15.80 -10.39 6.94
CA LEU A 40 15.25 -9.66 5.80
C LEU A 40 13.75 -9.38 5.98
N GLN A 41 12.99 -10.32 6.53
CA GLN A 41 11.58 -10.12 6.87
C GLN A 41 11.41 -9.02 7.92
N LYS A 42 12.21 -9.02 8.99
CA LYS A 42 12.20 -7.94 10.00
C LYS A 42 12.57 -6.59 9.36
N TYR A 43 13.58 -6.57 8.50
CA TYR A 43 13.98 -5.34 7.82
C TYR A 43 12.88 -4.81 6.89
N LEU A 44 12.23 -5.69 6.12
CA LEU A 44 11.09 -5.34 5.29
C LEU A 44 9.94 -4.75 6.13
N GLN A 45 9.62 -5.37 7.26
CA GLN A 45 8.61 -4.83 8.19
C GLN A 45 8.97 -3.42 8.66
N GLN A 46 10.24 -3.16 9.00
CA GLN A 46 10.68 -1.82 9.41
C GLN A 46 10.60 -0.81 8.28
N LEU A 47 10.93 -1.18 7.04
CA LEU A 47 10.76 -0.30 5.89
C LEU A 47 9.28 0.02 5.64
N CYS A 48 8.41 -0.98 5.70
CA CYS A 48 6.97 -0.75 5.62
C CYS A 48 6.52 0.21 6.73
N LEU A 49 6.93 -0.01 7.98
CA LEU A 49 6.60 0.86 9.13
C LEU A 49 7.12 2.29 8.96
N ARG A 50 8.28 2.49 8.33
CA ARG A 50 8.82 3.81 8.02
C ARG A 50 8.01 4.52 6.94
N ALA A 51 7.58 3.78 5.92
CA ALA A 51 6.69 4.30 4.87
C ALA A 51 5.25 4.53 5.40
N PHE A 52 4.84 3.80 6.44
CA PHE A 52 3.53 3.94 7.06
C PHE A 52 3.39 5.29 7.77
N ARG A 53 2.52 6.11 7.21
CA ARG A 53 2.20 7.43 7.72
C ARG A 53 1.02 7.37 8.69
N LYS A 54 1.29 7.56 9.98
CA LYS A 54 0.25 7.58 11.04
C LYS A 54 -0.86 8.60 10.75
N ASP A 55 -0.51 9.74 10.14
CA ASP A 55 -1.48 10.78 9.77
C ASP A 55 -2.43 10.37 8.64
N VAL A 56 -2.06 9.38 7.81
CA VAL A 56 -2.95 8.77 6.81
C VAL A 56 -4.00 7.92 7.51
N PHE A 57 -3.64 7.10 8.50
CA PHE A 57 -4.61 6.31 9.26
C PHE A 57 -5.60 7.17 10.03
N THR A 58 -5.15 8.30 10.59
CA THR A 58 -6.04 9.28 11.23
C THR A 58 -7.07 9.85 10.24
N GLN A 59 -6.71 9.99 8.96
CA GLN A 59 -7.63 10.45 7.90
C GLN A 59 -8.52 9.34 7.34
N VAL A 60 -8.04 8.09 7.32
CA VAL A 60 -8.79 6.93 6.81
C VAL A 60 -9.79 6.41 7.83
N LYS A 61 -9.47 6.44 9.13
CA LYS A 61 -10.34 5.92 10.20
C LYS A 61 -11.77 6.47 10.15
N PRO A 62 -12.02 7.78 9.95
CA PRO A 62 -13.37 8.34 9.81
C PRO A 62 -14.12 7.87 8.55
N LEU A 63 -13.42 7.31 7.56
CA LEU A 63 -14.02 6.81 6.31
C LEU A 63 -14.51 5.36 6.45
N LEU A 64 -14.07 4.65 7.49
CA LEU A 64 -14.46 3.27 7.75
C LEU A 64 -15.87 3.18 8.30
N ARG A 65 -16.53 2.05 8.05
CA ARG A 65 -17.78 1.69 8.72
C ARG A 65 -17.50 1.36 10.19
N PRO A 66 -18.40 1.72 11.12
CA PRO A 66 -18.23 1.38 12.53
C PRO A 66 -18.00 -0.12 12.75
N GLU A 67 -18.77 -0.97 12.08
CA GLU A 67 -18.68 -2.44 12.17
C GLU A 67 -17.35 -3.02 11.68
N SER A 68 -16.69 -2.34 10.74
CA SER A 68 -15.41 -2.79 10.15
C SER A 68 -14.19 -2.17 10.82
N THR A 69 -14.37 -1.15 11.68
CA THR A 69 -13.27 -0.33 12.22
C THR A 69 -12.30 -1.15 13.05
N THR A 70 -12.80 -2.03 13.93
CA THR A 70 -11.94 -2.84 14.82
C THR A 70 -11.06 -3.79 14.02
N ALA A 71 -11.65 -4.57 13.11
CA ALA A 71 -10.93 -5.52 12.26
C ALA A 71 -9.95 -4.81 11.31
N ALA A 72 -10.34 -3.68 10.72
CA ALA A 72 -9.47 -2.92 9.83
C ALA A 72 -8.26 -2.33 10.55
N LEU A 73 -8.43 -1.83 11.78
CA LEU A 73 -7.33 -1.29 12.58
C LEU A 73 -6.42 -2.37 13.18
N ALA A 74 -6.93 -3.58 13.39
CA ALA A 74 -6.14 -4.73 13.80
C ALA A 74 -5.30 -5.33 12.66
N GLY A 75 -5.59 -4.96 11.40
CA GLY A 75 -4.97 -5.58 10.22
C GLY A 75 -5.62 -6.91 9.83
N ASP A 76 -6.79 -7.23 10.39
CA ASP A 76 -7.52 -8.46 10.09
C ASP A 76 -8.32 -8.35 8.78
N THR A 77 -8.62 -7.13 8.34
CA THR A 77 -9.26 -6.89 7.05
C THR A 77 -8.24 -7.06 5.92
N PRO A 78 -8.45 -8.02 4.99
CA PRO A 78 -7.58 -8.16 3.84
C PRO A 78 -7.55 -6.89 2.99
N LEU A 79 -6.40 -6.58 2.41
CA LEU A 79 -6.24 -5.42 1.53
C LEU A 79 -6.61 -5.78 0.07
N TYR A 80 -7.68 -6.53 -0.15
CA TYR A 80 -8.25 -6.73 -1.49
C TYR A 80 -9.36 -5.70 -1.73
N TRP A 81 -9.61 -5.36 -3.00
CA TRP A 81 -10.63 -4.37 -3.33
C TRP A 81 -12.02 -4.68 -2.75
N PRO A 82 -12.55 -5.92 -2.82
CA PRO A 82 -13.85 -6.24 -2.22
C PRO A 82 -13.90 -5.95 -0.70
N ASP A 83 -12.86 -6.32 0.03
CA ASP A 83 -12.76 -6.12 1.48
C ASP A 83 -12.62 -4.63 1.84
N VAL A 84 -11.76 -3.91 1.13
CA VAL A 84 -11.59 -2.46 1.30
C VAL A 84 -12.90 -1.72 0.98
N LYS A 85 -13.59 -2.09 -0.10
CA LYS A 85 -14.89 -1.53 -0.47
C LYS A 85 -15.94 -1.76 0.61
N ASN A 86 -15.95 -2.94 1.23
CA ASN A 86 -16.88 -3.29 2.30
C ASN A 86 -16.52 -2.61 3.63
N ALA A 87 -15.24 -2.33 3.87
CA ALA A 87 -14.77 -1.63 5.06
C ALA A 87 -15.09 -0.13 5.04
N LEU A 88 -15.23 0.49 3.86
CA LEU A 88 -15.52 1.92 3.70
C LEU A 88 -17.02 2.23 3.77
N GLN A 89 -17.37 3.39 4.33
CA GLN A 89 -18.75 3.88 4.29
C GLN A 89 -19.19 4.11 2.83
N PRO A 90 -20.49 3.91 2.50
CA PRO A 90 -20.97 3.99 1.13
C PRO A 90 -20.60 5.28 0.38
N GLN A 91 -20.61 6.42 1.06
CA GLN A 91 -20.27 7.72 0.48
C GLN A 91 -18.78 7.91 0.18
N TYR A 92 -17.90 7.07 0.73
CA TYR A 92 -16.46 7.08 0.49
C TYR A 92 -15.99 5.89 -0.37
N SER A 93 -16.93 5.17 -0.99
CA SER A 93 -16.66 4.03 -1.86
C SER A 93 -17.09 4.32 -3.31
N PRO A 94 -16.16 4.41 -4.28
CA PRO A 94 -14.72 4.20 -4.13
C PRO A 94 -14.00 5.41 -3.52
N PRO A 95 -12.89 5.19 -2.77
CA PRO A 95 -12.08 6.28 -2.25
C PRO A 95 -11.48 7.07 -3.41
N GLN A 96 -11.40 8.38 -3.22
CA GLN A 96 -10.76 9.25 -4.21
C GLN A 96 -9.25 8.97 -4.24
N ILE A 97 -8.73 8.70 -5.44
CA ILE A 97 -7.29 8.66 -5.67
C ILE A 97 -6.82 10.04 -6.08
N ALA A 98 -5.66 10.45 -5.58
CA ALA A 98 -4.96 11.60 -6.14
C ALA A 98 -4.66 11.34 -7.63
N SER A 99 -5.38 12.03 -8.52
CA SER A 99 -5.24 11.86 -9.97
C SER A 99 -4.65 13.12 -10.61
N GLY A 100 -3.71 12.96 -11.54
CA GLY A 100 -3.19 14.02 -12.39
C GLY A 100 -3.32 13.68 -13.87
N ASN A 101 -3.18 14.68 -14.75
CA ASN A 101 -3.32 14.50 -16.21
C ASN A 101 -2.37 13.44 -16.81
N ARG A 102 -1.27 13.13 -16.13
CA ARG A 102 -0.25 12.16 -16.57
C ARG A 102 -0.35 10.79 -15.88
N MET A 103 -1.35 10.57 -15.02
CA MET A 103 -1.51 9.28 -14.34
C MET A 103 -2.24 8.27 -15.20
N ALA A 104 -1.68 7.07 -15.33
CA ALA A 104 -2.25 5.97 -16.11
C ALA A 104 -3.50 5.37 -15.45
N VAL A 105 -3.56 5.39 -14.11
CA VAL A 105 -4.67 4.83 -13.33
C VAL A 105 -5.43 5.96 -12.65
N LYS A 106 -6.75 6.04 -12.91
CA LYS A 106 -7.65 7.04 -12.34
C LYS A 106 -8.68 6.47 -11.37
N ARG A 107 -8.77 5.14 -11.27
CA ARG A 107 -9.76 4.43 -10.45
C ARG A 107 -9.10 3.42 -9.54
N ILE A 108 -9.65 3.27 -8.34
CA ILE A 108 -9.05 2.48 -7.26
C ILE A 108 -9.17 0.99 -7.51
N ASP A 109 -10.29 0.55 -8.07
CA ASP A 109 -10.46 -0.83 -8.49
C ASP A 109 -9.41 -1.23 -9.51
N VAL A 110 -9.13 -0.38 -10.51
CA VAL A 110 -8.06 -0.61 -11.50
C VAL A 110 -6.67 -0.63 -10.84
N LEU A 111 -6.43 0.22 -9.83
CA LEU A 111 -5.16 0.22 -9.09
C LEU A 111 -4.97 -1.08 -8.31
N PHE A 112 -6.03 -1.59 -7.66
CA PHE A 112 -5.97 -2.85 -6.92
C PHE A 112 -5.87 -4.05 -7.86
N THR A 113 -6.57 -4.06 -8.99
CA THR A 113 -6.34 -5.06 -10.04
C THR A 113 -4.87 -5.02 -10.49
N TRP A 114 -4.31 -3.84 -10.77
CA TRP A 114 -2.92 -3.72 -11.21
C TRP A 114 -1.89 -4.18 -10.17
N LEU A 115 -2.10 -3.87 -8.89
CA LEU A 115 -1.16 -4.21 -7.81
C LEU A 115 -1.25 -5.69 -7.40
N TRP A 116 -2.44 -6.33 -7.45
CA TRP A 116 -2.66 -7.69 -6.95
C TRP A 116 -2.83 -8.75 -8.05
N GLU A 117 -3.21 -8.39 -9.27
CA GLU A 117 -3.26 -9.28 -10.44
C GLU A 117 -2.01 -9.18 -11.32
N TRP A 118 -0.91 -8.65 -10.78
CA TRP A 118 0.39 -8.65 -11.45
C TRP A 118 0.97 -10.06 -11.56
N ARG A 119 0.39 -10.90 -12.43
CA ARG A 119 1.08 -12.06 -12.99
C ARG A 119 1.85 -11.58 -14.22
N ASP A 120 3.15 -11.83 -14.24
CA ASP A 120 3.97 -11.85 -15.46
C ASP A 120 4.23 -10.52 -16.20
N GLY A 121 4.10 -9.36 -15.54
CA GLY A 121 4.63 -8.10 -16.09
C GLY A 121 3.91 -7.57 -17.33
N ARG A 122 2.73 -8.08 -17.65
CA ARG A 122 1.93 -7.62 -18.79
C ARG A 122 0.53 -7.22 -18.33
N PHE A 123 0.20 -5.96 -18.58
CA PHE A 123 -1.14 -5.42 -18.45
C PHE A 123 -1.74 -5.36 -19.85
N GLU A 124 -2.78 -6.16 -20.12
CA GLU A 124 -3.62 -5.96 -21.30
C GLU A 124 -4.55 -4.79 -21.05
N ARG A 125 -4.50 -3.81 -21.96
CA ARG A 125 -5.20 -2.53 -21.87
C ARG A 125 -6.70 -2.65 -22.12
#